data_AF-A0A6G7VEM4-F1
#
_entry.id   AF-A0A6G7VEM4-F1
#
_cell.length_a   1.000
_cell.length_b   1.000
_cell.length_c   1.000
_cell.angle_alpha   90.00
_cell.angle_beta   90.00
_cell.angle_gamma   90.00
#
_symmetry.space_group_name_H-M   'P 1'
#
loop_
_entity.id
_entity.type
_entity.pdbx_description
1 polymer ?
#
loop_
_entity_poly.entity_id
_entity_poly.type
_entity_poly.pdbx_seq_one_letter_code
_entity_poly.pdbx_strand_id
1 'polypeptide(L)'
;MTSRSLIPHHMLSLRRRLSERYLTGEGIEIGALHAPLSVGKSASVRYVDRLTAEQLRIHYPELKDYKLVEIDLLDDGEKLLIRNQ
;
A
#
# COMPACT_ATOMS: atom_id res chain seq x y z
N MET A 1 -20.20 -0.45 10.21
CA MET A 1 -20.48 -1.31 9.03
C MET A 1 -19.15 -1.82 8.52
N THR A 2 -18.88 -3.12 8.68
CA THR A 2 -17.64 -3.75 8.19
C THR A 2 -17.67 -3.79 6.66
N SER A 3 -16.93 -2.89 6.02
CA SER A 3 -16.77 -2.89 4.56
C SER A 3 -16.21 -4.24 4.12
N ARG A 4 -16.94 -4.91 3.22
CA ARG A 4 -16.56 -6.21 2.66
C ARG A 4 -15.35 -5.98 1.75
N SER A 5 -14.24 -6.66 2.02
CA SER A 5 -13.03 -6.57 1.18
C SER A 5 -13.36 -6.93 -0.28
N LEU A 6 -12.92 -6.10 -1.23
CA LEU A 6 -12.97 -6.41 -2.67
C LEU A 6 -12.08 -7.61 -3.02
N ILE A 7 -11.08 -7.89 -2.20
CA ILE A 7 -10.13 -8.98 -2.39
C ILE A 7 -10.61 -10.22 -1.61
N PRO A 8 -10.70 -11.41 -2.23
CA PRO A 8 -11.05 -12.64 -1.54
C PRO A 8 -10.16 -12.91 -0.32
N HIS A 9 -10.76 -13.30 0.80
CA HIS A 9 -10.04 -13.49 2.07
C HIS A 9 -8.86 -14.47 1.98
N HIS A 10 -9.01 -15.57 1.22
CA HIS A 10 -7.93 -16.54 1.05
C HIS A 10 -6.70 -15.95 0.34
N MET A 11 -6.90 -15.00 -0.58
CA MET A 11 -5.80 -14.28 -1.24
C MET A 11 -5.09 -13.35 -0.26
N LEU A 12 -5.84 -12.64 0.59
CA LEU A 12 -5.27 -11.79 1.64
C LEU A 12 -4.45 -12.60 2.64
N SER A 13 -4.96 -13.76 3.07
CA SER A 13 -4.24 -14.67 3.96
C SER A 13 -2.95 -15.20 3.32
N LEU A 14 -2.99 -15.57 2.04
CA LEU A 14 -1.80 -16.02 1.32
C LEU A 14 -0.76 -14.90 1.16
N ARG A 15 -1.19 -13.69 0.76
CA ARG A 15 -0.32 -12.50 0.66
C ARG A 15 0.39 -12.22 1.99
N ARG A 16 -0.35 -12.20 3.11
CA ARG A 16 0.19 -12.00 4.46
C ARG A 16 1.21 -13.08 4.83
N ARG A 17 0.92 -14.34 4.56
CA ARG A 17 1.86 -15.44 4.86
C ARG A 17 3.15 -15.34 4.06
N LEU A 18 3.07 -14.93 2.79
CA LEU A 18 4.24 -14.76 1.94
C LEU A 18 5.07 -13.54 2.36
N SER A 19 4.44 -12.40 2.62
CA SER A 19 5.14 -11.20 3.08
C SER A 19 5.86 -11.43 4.41
N GLU A 20 5.21 -12.07 5.39
CA GLU A 20 5.82 -12.41 6.68
C GLU A 20 7.04 -13.33 6.55
N ARG A 21 7.04 -14.22 5.56
CA ARG A 21 8.12 -15.19 5.35
C ARG A 21 9.32 -14.60 4.63
N TYR A 22 9.08 -13.72 3.66
CA TYR A 22 10.10 -13.33 2.68
C TYR A 22 10.50 -11.87 2.74
N LEU A 23 9.67 -10.97 3.30
CA LEU A 23 10.01 -9.55 3.39
C LEU A 23 10.64 -9.23 4.74
N THR A 24 11.77 -8.55 4.69
CA THR A 24 12.52 -8.05 5.84
C THR A 24 13.11 -6.67 5.52
N GLY A 25 13.45 -5.91 6.56
CA GLY A 25 14.08 -4.60 6.42
C GLY A 25 13.09 -3.46 6.19
N GLU A 26 13.58 -2.34 5.67
CA GLU A 26 12.79 -1.14 5.46
C GLU A 26 12.60 -0.89 3.97
N GLY A 27 11.36 -0.66 3.54
CA GLY A 27 11.03 -0.50 2.14
C GLY A 27 9.92 0.52 1.89
N ILE A 28 9.55 0.62 0.61
CA ILE A 28 8.42 1.40 0.14
C ILE A 28 7.40 0.52 -0.57
N GLU A 29 6.12 0.86 -0.48
CA GLU A 29 5.07 0.31 -1.32
C GLU A 29 4.50 1.45 -2.18
N ILE A 30 4.57 1.28 -3.50
CA ILE A 30 4.09 2.26 -4.48
C ILE A 30 2.64 1.92 -4.82
N GLY A 31 1.73 2.90 -4.69
CA GLY A 31 0.33 2.75 -5.11
C GLY A 31 -0.51 1.82 -4.23
N ALA A 32 -0.27 1.78 -2.92
CA ALA A 32 -0.95 0.86 -1.99
C ALA A 32 -2.48 1.08 -1.88
N LEU A 33 -2.96 2.30 -2.11
CA LEU A 33 -4.38 2.68 -2.10
C LEU A 33 -5.14 2.15 -0.87
N HIS A 34 -6.17 1.32 -1.08
CA HIS A 34 -7.06 0.79 -0.05
C HIS A 34 -6.66 -0.61 0.45
N ALA A 35 -5.64 -1.22 -0.15
CA ALA A 35 -5.28 -2.61 0.08
C ALA A 35 -3.76 -2.81 0.22
N PRO A 36 -3.12 -2.11 1.19
CA PRO A 36 -1.68 -2.21 1.41
C PRO A 36 -1.25 -3.64 1.70
N LEU A 37 -0.02 -3.98 1.33
CA LEU A 37 0.56 -5.26 1.67
C LEU A 37 0.78 -5.35 3.18
N SER A 38 0.02 -6.20 3.86
CA SER A 38 0.28 -6.54 5.26
C SER A 38 1.68 -7.14 5.37
N VAL A 39 2.58 -6.50 6.12
CA VAL A 39 3.92 -7.01 6.41
C VAL A 39 4.06 -7.52 7.84
N GLY A 40 5.02 -8.42 8.08
CA GLY A 40 5.36 -8.91 9.41
C GLY A 40 6.25 -7.94 10.19
N LYS A 41 6.52 -8.26 11.47
CA LYS A 41 7.34 -7.42 12.36
C LYS A 41 8.78 -7.19 11.90
N SER A 42 9.28 -8.06 11.02
CA SER A 42 10.64 -7.98 10.48
C SER A 42 10.77 -6.97 9.34
N ALA A 43 9.69 -6.33 8.92
CA ALA A 43 9.69 -5.34 7.86
C ALA A 43 8.87 -4.09 8.21
N SER A 44 9.27 -2.94 7.64
CA SER A 44 8.53 -1.68 7.69
C SER A 44 8.33 -1.13 6.27
N VAL A 45 7.22 -0.43 6.07
CA VAL A 45 6.82 0.10 4.76
C VAL A 45 6.42 1.55 4.90
N ARG A 46 6.95 2.40 4.01
CA ARG A 46 6.42 3.74 3.73
C ARG A 46 5.63 3.71 2.42
N TYR A 47 4.55 4.47 2.36
CA TYR A 47 3.67 4.51 1.19
C TYR A 47 4.03 5.65 0.26
N VAL A 48 4.19 5.32 -1.02
CA VAL A 48 4.51 6.28 -2.09
C VAL A 48 3.36 6.31 -3.08
N ASP A 49 2.93 7.51 -3.46
CA ASP A 49 2.02 7.70 -4.59
C ASP A 49 2.34 9.04 -5.26
N ARG A 50 1.94 9.19 -6.52
CA ARG A 50 2.09 10.44 -7.28
C ARG A 50 0.96 11.43 -6.99
N LEU A 51 -0.11 10.98 -6.33
CA LEU A 51 -1.28 11.77 -5.95
C LEU A 51 -1.45 11.81 -4.42
N THR A 52 -1.96 12.93 -3.91
CA THR A 52 -2.36 13.02 -2.49
C THR A 52 -3.60 12.15 -2.21
N ALA A 53 -3.87 11.85 -0.94
CA ALA A 53 -5.07 11.09 -0.57
C ALA A 53 -6.38 11.74 -1.07
N GLU A 54 -6.47 13.07 -1.10
CA GLU A 54 -7.62 13.80 -1.65
C GLU A 54 -7.74 13.60 -3.16
N GLN A 55 -6.64 13.75 -3.89
CA GLN A 55 -6.62 13.54 -5.34
C GLN A 55 -6.95 12.08 -5.69
N LEU A 56 -6.48 11.12 -4.90
CA LEU A 56 -6.80 9.70 -5.05
C LEU A 56 -8.30 9.42 -4.86
N ARG A 57 -8.98 10.13 -3.94
CA ARG A 57 -10.44 10.00 -3.77
C ARG A 57 -11.22 10.47 -4.99
N ILE A 58 -10.75 11.53 -5.64
CA ILE A 58 -11.34 12.03 -6.89
C ILE A 58 -11.05 11.07 -8.04
N HIS A 59 -9.84 10.53 -8.10
CA HIS A 59 -9.39 9.63 -9.17
C HIS A 59 -10.03 8.23 -9.09
N TYR A 60 -10.36 7.75 -7.87
CA TYR A 60 -10.96 6.44 -7.61
C TYR A 60 -12.28 6.57 -6.81
N PRO A 61 -13.33 7.15 -7.39
CA PRO A 61 -14.61 7.37 -6.69
C PRO A 61 -15.28 6.06 -6.24
N GLU A 62 -15.01 4.94 -6.92
CA GLU A 62 -15.47 3.60 -6.54
C GLU A 62 -14.90 3.12 -5.19
N LEU A 63 -13.80 3.73 -4.73
CA LEU A 63 -13.17 3.43 -3.45
C LEU A 63 -13.62 4.34 -2.30
N LYS A 64 -14.65 5.18 -2.49
CA LYS A 64 -15.13 6.15 -1.49
C LYS A 64 -15.43 5.54 -0.11
N ASP A 65 -15.86 4.29 -0.06
CA ASP A 65 -16.23 3.60 1.19
C ASP A 65 -15.07 2.82 1.83
N TYR A 66 -13.88 2.85 1.20
CA TYR A 66 -12.68 2.22 1.73
C TYR A 66 -11.75 3.27 2.34
N LYS A 67 -10.96 2.85 3.33
CA LYS A 67 -9.87 3.68 3.86
C LYS A 67 -8.69 3.58 2.89
N LEU A 68 -8.18 4.72 2.44
CA LEU A 68 -6.90 4.79 1.74
C LEU A 68 -5.78 4.90 2.78
N VAL A 69 -4.59 4.37 2.47
CA VAL A 69 -3.40 4.63 3.28
C VAL A 69 -3.05 6.12 3.28
N GLU A 70 -2.40 6.57 4.35
CA GLU A 70 -1.76 7.88 4.35
C GLU A 70 -0.46 7.79 3.53
N ILE A 71 -0.23 8.77 2.67
CA ILE A 71 0.96 8.80 1.80
C ILE A 71 2.11 9.42 2.58
N ASP A 72 3.20 8.67 2.75
CA ASP A 72 4.41 9.13 3.42
C ASP A 72 5.31 9.96 2.48
N LEU A 73 5.29 9.65 1.18
CA LEU A 73 6.09 10.32 0.16
C LEU A 73 5.26 10.54 -1.12
N LEU A 74 5.10 11.81 -1.50
CA LEU A 74 4.46 12.20 -2.76
C LEU A 74 5.51 12.26 -3.87
N ASP A 75 5.59 11.22 -4.71
CA ASP A 75 6.56 11.13 -5.81
C ASP A 75 6.08 10.19 -6.92
N ASP A 76 6.68 10.29 -8.10
CA ASP A 76 6.42 9.39 -9.22
C ASP A 76 7.22 8.10 -9.04
N GLY A 77 6.52 7.04 -8.62
CA GLY A 77 7.06 5.70 -8.41
C GLY A 77 7.84 5.11 -9.60
N GLU A 78 7.55 5.55 -10.83
CA GLU A 78 8.23 5.09 -12.04
C GLU A 78 9.55 5.84 -12.31
N LYS A 79 9.78 6.96 -11.62
CA LYS A 79 10.97 7.82 -11.80
C LYS A 79 11.81 7.95 -10.54
N LEU A 80 11.55 7.10 -9.54
CA LEU A 80 12.31 7.10 -8.30
C LEU A 80 13.80 6.94 -8.58
N LEU A 81 14.58 7.91 -8.11
CA LEU A 81 16.02 7.84 -8.17
C LEU A 81 16.53 6.99 -7.02
N ILE A 82 17.35 5.99 -7.33
CA ILE A 82 18.12 5.27 -6.31
C ILE A 82 19.21 6.24 -5.83
N ARG A 83 19.08 6.76 -4.59
CA ARG A 83 20.20 7.41 -3.93
C ARG A 83 21.01 6.35 -3.20
N ASN A 84 22.20 6.04 -3.72
CA ASN A 84 23.20 5.31 -2.96
C ASN A 84 23.67 6.23 -1.84
N GLN A 85 23.20 5.98 -0.61
CA GLN A 85 23.82 6.50 0.61
C GLN A 85 24.96 5.59 1.01
#